data_AF-N0CWP8-F1
#
_entry.id   AF-N0CWP8-F1
#
_cell.length_a   1.000
_cell.length_b   1.000
_cell.length_c   1.000
_cell.angle_alpha   90.00
_cell.angle_beta   90.00
_cell.angle_gamma   90.00
#
_symmetry.space_group_name_H-M   'P 1'
#
loop_
_entity.id
_entity.type
_entity.pdbx_description
1 polymer ?
#
loop_
_entity_poly.entity_id
_entity_poly.type
_entity_poly.pdbx_seq_one_letter_code
_entity_poly.pdbx_strand_id
1 'polypeptide(L)'
;MTSHHSIFIHPGVPGESLTADVATAFGTRLLPVARGPADYSADLGGTGLELELSHDYVEDRGIPFDRYQVIASLRDFGGDRERERASAEHIFNRLAELRRYWLALVFDLQAVIATAAPPKRETFPPPPSGVMDEL
;
A
#
# COMPACT_ATOMS: atom_id res chain seq x y z
N MET A 1 9.10 -18.35 -2.80
CA MET A 1 8.88 -17.05 -2.14
C MET A 1 7.37 -16.85 -2.06
N THR A 2 6.86 -16.39 -0.91
CA THR A 2 5.44 -16.10 -0.77
C THR A 2 5.21 -14.73 -1.43
N SER A 3 4.52 -14.72 -2.56
CA SER A 3 4.10 -13.46 -3.19
C SER A 3 3.03 -12.82 -2.30
N HIS A 4 3.15 -11.52 -2.08
CA HIS A 4 2.23 -10.75 -1.25
C HIS A 4 1.67 -9.57 -2.04
N HIS A 5 0.47 -9.14 -1.66
CA HIS A 5 -0.08 -7.87 -2.09
C HIS A 5 0.30 -6.78 -1.09
N SER A 6 0.89 -5.71 -1.60
CA SER A 6 1.31 -4.56 -0.80
C SER A 6 0.69 -3.29 -1.36
N ILE A 7 0.27 -2.41 -0.45
CA ILE A 7 -0.21 -1.07 -0.77
C ILE A 7 0.86 -0.09 -0.32
N PHE A 8 1.47 0.60 -1.28
CA PHE A 8 2.38 1.69 -1.04
C PHE A 8 1.58 2.98 -0.88
N ILE A 9 1.87 3.75 0.17
CA ILE A 9 1.08 4.90 0.59
C ILE A 9 2.00 6.11 0.81
N HIS A 10 1.69 7.21 0.14
CA HIS A 10 2.25 8.52 0.49
C HIS A 10 1.15 9.36 1.15
N PRO A 11 1.34 9.80 2.41
CA PRO A 11 0.31 10.50 3.17
C PRO A 11 -0.05 11.90 2.65
N GLY A 12 0.65 12.45 1.64
CA GLY A 12 0.38 13.76 1.01
C GLY A 12 0.57 14.99 1.91
N VAL A 13 0.30 14.90 3.21
CA VAL A 13 0.53 15.87 4.29
C VAL A 13 0.94 15.09 5.55
N PRO A 14 1.57 15.70 6.57
CA PRO A 14 1.93 15.00 7.81
C PRO A 14 0.65 14.45 8.46
N GLY A 15 0.45 13.13 8.33
CA GLY A 15 -0.83 12.50 8.54
C GLY A 15 -0.88 11.76 9.87
N GLU A 16 -1.39 12.41 10.91
CA GLU A 16 -1.76 11.74 12.16
C GLU A 16 -2.96 10.78 12.00
N SER A 17 -3.58 10.71 10.81
CA SER A 17 -4.76 9.86 10.56
C SER A 17 -4.48 8.54 9.83
N LEU A 18 -3.30 8.32 9.24
CA LEU A 18 -3.10 7.18 8.32
C LEU A 18 -3.33 5.83 9.00
N THR A 19 -2.75 5.61 10.18
CA THR A 19 -2.95 4.36 10.93
C THR A 19 -4.43 4.11 11.25
N ALA A 20 -5.18 5.17 11.61
CA ALA A 20 -6.61 5.06 11.89
C ALA A 20 -7.43 4.78 10.61
N ASP A 21 -7.05 5.40 9.50
CA ASP A 21 -7.69 5.21 8.19
C ASP A 21 -7.43 3.79 7.67
N VAL A 22 -6.21 3.25 7.82
CA VAL A 22 -5.86 1.85 7.48
C VAL A 22 -6.61 0.87 8.39
N ALA A 23 -6.64 1.10 9.70
CA ALA A 23 -7.40 0.26 10.64
C ALA A 23 -8.89 0.21 10.27
N THR A 24 -9.47 1.38 9.93
CA THR A 24 -10.87 1.49 9.50
C THR A 24 -11.11 0.78 8.17
N ALA A 25 -10.20 0.93 7.20
CA ALA A 25 -10.29 0.28 5.89
C ALA A 25 -10.16 -1.24 6.00
N PHE A 26 -9.32 -1.73 6.90
CA PHE A 26 -9.16 -3.16 7.16
C PHE A 26 -10.32 -3.73 8.00
N GLY A 27 -10.95 -2.91 8.83
CA GLY A 27 -12.11 -3.30 9.65
C GLY A 27 -11.74 -3.82 11.04
N THR A 28 -10.50 -3.65 11.48
CA THR A 28 -10.06 -4.04 12.82
C THR A 28 -8.95 -3.11 13.33
N ARG A 29 -8.67 -3.19 14.63
CA ARG A 29 -7.66 -2.35 15.28
C ARG A 29 -6.26 -2.85 14.94
N LEU A 30 -5.41 -1.91 14.52
CA LEU A 30 -3.96 -2.12 14.42
C LEU A 30 -3.32 -2.11 15.81
N LEU A 31 -2.48 -3.10 16.07
CA LEU A 31 -1.72 -3.26 17.31
C LEU A 31 -0.23 -2.97 17.04
N PRO A 32 0.46 -2.24 17.91
CA PRO A 32 1.88 -1.99 17.75
C PRO A 32 2.66 -3.29 17.85
N VAL A 33 3.65 -3.45 16.98
CA VAL A 33 4.52 -4.62 16.93
C VAL A 33 5.85 -4.26 17.61
N ALA A 34 6.27 -5.08 18.58
CA ALA A 34 7.48 -4.80 19.34
C ALA A 34 8.78 -5.18 18.61
N ARG A 35 8.69 -6.07 17.61
CA ARG A 35 9.83 -6.63 16.87
C ARG A 35 9.42 -7.00 15.45
N GLY A 36 10.27 -6.66 14.49
CA GLY A 36 10.04 -6.92 13.08
C GLY A 36 10.14 -5.64 12.26
N PRO A 37 9.98 -5.74 10.93
CA PRO A 37 9.96 -4.58 10.06
C PRO A 37 8.67 -3.75 10.24
N ALA A 38 7.55 -4.40 10.57
CA ALA A 38 6.26 -3.75 10.78
C ALA A 38 6.22 -2.95 12.09
N ASP A 39 5.64 -1.74 12.03
CA ASP A 39 5.32 -0.92 13.21
C ASP A 39 3.98 -1.34 13.82
N TYR A 40 3.04 -1.77 12.99
CA TYR A 40 1.73 -2.26 13.41
C TYR A 40 1.33 -3.52 12.67
N SER A 41 0.48 -4.33 13.31
CA SER A 41 -0.18 -5.45 12.66
C SER A 41 -1.63 -5.61 13.10
N ALA A 42 -2.38 -6.31 12.28
CA ALA A 42 -3.71 -6.78 12.63
C ALA A 42 -4.00 -8.12 11.96
N ASP A 43 -4.94 -8.86 12.53
CA ASP A 43 -5.53 -10.05 11.93
C ASP A 43 -7.04 -9.85 11.87
N LEU A 44 -7.62 -10.17 10.71
CA LEU A 44 -9.06 -10.24 10.51
C LEU A 44 -9.40 -11.53 9.79
N GLY A 45 -9.92 -12.49 10.55
CA GLY A 45 -10.48 -13.73 9.99
C GLY A 45 -9.46 -14.59 9.24
N GLY A 46 -8.18 -14.56 9.62
CA GLY A 46 -7.12 -15.34 8.99
C GLY A 46 -6.34 -14.59 7.91
N THR A 47 -6.68 -13.33 7.65
CA THR A 47 -5.87 -12.41 6.84
C THR A 47 -5.11 -11.49 7.78
N GLY A 48 -3.78 -11.51 7.68
CA GLY A 48 -2.89 -10.59 8.38
C GLY A 48 -2.61 -9.34 7.55
N LEU A 49 -2.53 -8.21 8.25
CA LEU A 49 -2.03 -6.94 7.72
C LEU A 49 -0.84 -6.50 8.57
N GLU A 50 0.26 -6.15 7.90
CA GLU A 50 1.46 -5.55 8.48
C GLU A 50 1.63 -4.15 7.90
N LEU A 51 1.83 -3.15 8.77
CA LEU A 51 1.99 -1.75 8.38
C LEU A 51 3.39 -1.28 8.80
N GLU A 52 4.18 -0.89 7.81
CA GLU A 52 5.52 -0.30 7.95
C GLU A 52 5.40 1.20 7.66
N LEU A 53 5.68 2.06 8.65
CA LEU A 53 5.61 3.52 8.51
C LEU A 53 6.83 4.13 7.82
N SER A 54 7.87 3.33 7.60
CA SER A 54 9.07 3.67 6.83
C SER A 54 9.65 2.42 6.19
N HIS A 55 10.22 2.54 4.99
CA HIS A 55 10.88 1.44 4.30
C HIS A 55 12.02 1.93 3.42
N ASP A 56 12.93 1.03 3.04
CA ASP A 56 14.11 1.34 2.23
C ASP A 56 13.96 0.96 0.73
N TYR A 57 12.76 0.58 0.28
CA TYR A 57 12.52 0.32 -1.15
C TYR A 57 12.70 1.60 -1.97
N VAL A 58 13.55 1.53 -3.01
CA VAL A 58 13.94 2.68 -3.84
C VAL A 58 13.13 2.72 -5.13
N GLU A 59 13.48 1.88 -6.09
CA GLU A 59 12.78 1.74 -7.36
C GLU A 59 12.87 0.29 -7.79
N ASP A 60 11.74 -0.28 -8.22
CA ASP A 60 11.75 -1.53 -8.98
C ASP A 60 10.80 -1.40 -10.18
N ARG A 61 11.25 -1.86 -11.34
CA ARG A 61 10.49 -1.87 -12.61
C ARG A 61 9.80 -0.53 -12.95
N GLY A 62 10.48 0.59 -12.66
CA GLY A 62 9.97 1.93 -12.93
C GLY A 62 8.91 2.42 -11.93
N ILE A 63 8.70 1.70 -10.83
CA ILE A 63 7.88 2.17 -9.71
C ILE A 63 8.82 2.82 -8.69
N PRO A 64 8.77 4.14 -8.53
CA PRO A 64 9.60 4.84 -7.55
C PRO A 64 9.00 4.66 -6.15
N PHE A 65 9.33 3.55 -5.51
CA PHE A 65 8.84 3.18 -4.18
C PHE A 65 9.30 4.15 -3.09
N ASP A 66 10.48 4.74 -3.23
CA ASP A 66 11.04 5.78 -2.35
C ASP A 66 10.10 6.98 -2.13
N ARG A 67 9.16 7.16 -3.05
CA ARG A 67 8.13 8.21 -3.01
C ARG A 67 7.00 7.89 -2.07
N TYR A 68 6.82 6.63 -1.71
CA TYR A 68 5.84 6.19 -0.74
C TYR A 68 6.57 6.02 0.59
N GLN A 69 5.94 6.48 1.66
CA GLN A 69 6.55 6.44 2.99
C GLN A 69 6.15 5.18 3.73
N VAL A 70 4.96 4.67 3.43
CA VAL A 70 4.30 3.63 4.20
C VAL A 70 3.94 2.45 3.30
N ILE A 71 4.11 1.24 3.82
CA ILE A 71 3.68 -0.01 3.16
C ILE A 71 2.66 -0.70 4.07
N ALA A 72 1.52 -1.08 3.48
CA ALA A 72 0.62 -2.04 4.08
C ALA A 72 0.73 -3.37 3.31
N SER A 73 1.28 -4.39 3.93
CA SER A 73 1.44 -5.73 3.37
C SER A 73 0.34 -6.65 3.88
N LEU A 74 -0.32 -7.34 2.96
CA LEU A 74 -1.38 -8.30 3.28
C LEU A 74 -0.92 -9.73 3.04
N ARG A 75 -1.33 -10.62 3.93
CA ARG A 75 -1.06 -12.04 3.83
C ARG A 75 -2.24 -12.87 4.31
N ASP A 76 -2.68 -13.82 3.51
CA ASP A 76 -3.60 -14.85 3.99
C ASP A 76 -2.82 -15.98 4.70
N PHE A 77 -3.19 -16.31 5.95
CA PHE A 77 -2.53 -17.37 6.72
C PHE A 77 -2.89 -18.77 6.24
N GLY A 78 -4.01 -18.93 5.55
CA GLY A 78 -4.39 -20.16 4.85
C GLY A 78 -3.70 -20.33 3.49
N GLY A 79 -2.98 -19.31 3.00
CA GLY A 79 -2.35 -19.30 1.68
C GLY A 79 -3.32 -19.08 0.53
N ASP A 80 -4.56 -18.63 0.82
CA ASP A 80 -5.58 -18.29 -0.18
C ASP A 80 -5.25 -16.96 -0.86
N ARG A 81 -4.61 -17.06 -2.04
CA ARG A 81 -4.16 -15.89 -2.82
C ARG A 81 -5.30 -15.03 -3.32
N GLU A 82 -6.47 -15.62 -3.60
CA GLU A 82 -7.62 -14.86 -4.09
C GLU A 82 -8.18 -14.00 -2.96
N ARG A 83 -8.24 -14.56 -1.75
CA ARG A 83 -8.64 -13.81 -0.56
C ARG A 83 -7.65 -12.72 -0.19
N GLU A 84 -6.36 -12.99 -0.32
CA GLU A 84 -5.30 -11.98 -0.12
C GLU A 84 -5.48 -10.81 -1.10
N ARG A 85 -5.62 -11.11 -2.40
CA ARG A 85 -5.88 -10.12 -3.45
C ARG A 85 -7.14 -9.31 -3.17
N ALA A 86 -8.26 -9.99 -2.90
CA ALA A 86 -9.54 -9.34 -2.65
C ALA A 86 -9.49 -8.42 -1.42
N SER A 87 -8.77 -8.82 -0.38
CA SER A 87 -8.55 -8.00 0.82
C SER A 87 -7.70 -6.76 0.49
N ALA A 88 -6.64 -6.92 -0.31
CA ALA A 88 -5.77 -5.82 -0.69
C ALA A 88 -6.50 -4.80 -1.58
N GLU A 89 -7.28 -5.28 -2.56
CA GLU A 89 -8.15 -4.45 -3.39
C GLU A 89 -9.21 -3.73 -2.56
N HIS A 90 -9.81 -4.41 -1.58
CA HIS A 90 -10.78 -3.80 -0.67
C HIS A 90 -10.16 -2.63 0.10
N ILE A 91 -9.03 -2.84 0.78
CA ILE A 91 -8.36 -1.79 1.55
C ILE A 91 -7.92 -0.65 0.64
N PHE A 92 -7.32 -0.97 -0.52
CA PHE A 92 -6.91 0.02 -1.50
C PHE A 92 -8.07 0.92 -1.91
N ASN A 93 -9.21 0.34 -2.28
CA ASN A 93 -10.39 1.08 -2.72
C ASN A 93 -10.93 1.99 -1.60
N ARG A 94 -10.98 1.48 -0.37
CA ARG A 94 -11.42 2.27 0.81
C ARG A 94 -10.50 3.45 1.08
N LEU A 95 -9.18 3.26 0.96
CA LEU A 95 -8.22 4.36 1.09
C LEU A 95 -8.29 5.34 -0.09
N ALA A 96 -8.54 4.86 -1.31
CA ALA A 96 -8.70 5.68 -2.50
C ALA A 96 -9.95 6.58 -2.42
N GLU A 97 -11.04 6.07 -1.84
CA GLU A 97 -12.28 6.83 -1.56
C GLU A 97 -12.02 8.05 -0.67
N LEU A 98 -11.04 7.99 0.24
CA LEU A 98 -10.68 9.11 1.10
C LEU A 98 -10.07 10.27 0.31
N ARG A 99 -9.52 10.01 -0.88
CA ARG A 99 -8.95 11.03 -1.78
C ARG A 99 -7.86 11.89 -1.13
N ARG A 100 -7.16 11.33 -0.14
CA ARG A 100 -6.08 12.00 0.62
C ARG A 100 -4.69 11.48 0.26
N TYR A 101 -4.62 10.24 -0.20
CA TYR A 101 -3.39 9.49 -0.33
C TYR A 101 -3.05 9.25 -1.78
N TRP A 102 -1.75 9.26 -2.07
CA TRP A 102 -1.24 8.57 -3.24
C TRP A 102 -1.05 7.11 -2.88
N LEU A 103 -1.60 6.24 -3.70
CA LEU A 103 -1.65 4.81 -3.46
C LEU A 103 -1.12 4.07 -4.69
N ALA A 104 -0.33 3.03 -4.45
CA ALA A 104 -0.02 2.02 -5.45
C ALA A 104 -0.27 0.64 -4.85
N LEU A 105 -1.19 -0.12 -5.44
CA LEU A 105 -1.38 -1.53 -5.14
C LEU A 105 -0.42 -2.34 -6.02
N VAL A 106 0.43 -3.13 -5.39
CA VAL A 106 1.49 -3.88 -6.05
C VAL A 106 1.45 -5.34 -5.64
N PHE A 107 1.66 -6.23 -6.59
CA PHE A 107 1.84 -7.65 -6.36
C PHE A 107 3.32 -8.01 -6.47
N ASP A 108 3.83 -8.66 -5.42
CA ASP A 108 5.19 -9.21 -5.35
C ASP A 108 6.29 -8.18 -5.64
N LEU A 109 6.04 -6.90 -5.33
CA LEU A 109 6.90 -5.74 -5.66
C LEU A 109 7.19 -5.53 -7.16
N GLN A 110 6.60 -6.37 -8.01
CA GLN A 110 6.97 -6.55 -9.40
C GLN A 110 5.91 -6.08 -10.40
N ALA A 111 4.66 -5.95 -9.95
CA ALA A 111 3.54 -5.61 -10.81
C ALA A 111 2.60 -4.63 -10.11
N VAL A 112 2.46 -3.41 -10.66
CA VAL A 112 1.41 -2.49 -10.24
C VAL A 112 0.07 -3.02 -10.75
N ILE A 113 -0.86 -3.22 -9.83
CA ILE A 113 -2.25 -3.58 -10.14
C ILE A 113 -3.10 -2.32 -10.32
N ALA A 114 -2.95 -1.34 -9.43
CA ALA A 114 -3.75 -0.13 -9.43
C ALA A 114 -3.01 1.05 -8.79
N THR A 115 -3.38 2.27 -9.19
CA THR A 115 -2.92 3.51 -8.56
C THR A 115 -4.08 4.44 -8.27
N ALA A 116 -3.97 5.24 -7.21
CA ALA A 116 -4.95 6.28 -6.89
C ALA A 116 -4.23 7.53 -6.38
N ALA A 117 -4.86 8.68 -6.60
CA ALA A 117 -4.29 10.00 -6.32
C ALA A 117 -5.34 10.93 -5.69
N PRO A 118 -4.93 11.85 -4.80
CA PRO A 118 -5.80 12.90 -4.32
C PRO A 118 -6.15 13.89 -5.45
N PRO A 119 -7.38 14.44 -5.51
CA PRO A 119 -7.77 15.41 -6.51
C PRO A 119 -7.02 16.74 -6.32
N LYS A 120 -6.56 17.34 -7.43
CA LYS A 120 -5.90 18.67 -7.50
C LYS A 120 -4.50 18.81 -6.87
N ARG A 121 -3.63 17.81 -6.98
CA ARG A 121 -2.18 17.99 -6.78
C ARG A 121 -1.45 17.58 -8.04
N GLU A 122 -1.07 18.57 -8.84
CA GLU A 122 -0.09 18.38 -9.91
C GLU A 122 1.21 17.91 -9.24
N THR A 123 1.62 16.68 -9.56
CA THR A 123 2.78 15.90 -9.10
C THR A 123 2.69 15.25 -7.70
N PHE A 124 2.48 13.93 -7.65
CA PHE A 124 3.52 12.90 -7.39
C PHE A 124 2.96 11.58 -6.82
N PRO A 125 3.21 10.42 -7.46
CA PRO A 125 3.90 10.19 -8.72
C PRO A 125 3.50 10.89 -10.03
N PRO A 126 4.35 11.56 -10.84
CA PRO A 126 4.29 11.35 -12.29
C PRO A 126 5.28 10.22 -12.70
N PRO A 127 5.15 9.65 -13.92
CA PRO A 127 5.19 8.20 -14.24
C PRO A 127 6.61 7.60 -14.39
N PRO A 128 6.78 6.26 -14.52
CA PRO A 128 7.90 5.74 -15.30
C PRO A 128 7.75 6.23 -16.74
N SER A 129 8.68 7.06 -17.17
CA SER A 129 8.79 7.47 -18.57
C SER A 129 9.09 6.24 -19.43
N GLY A 130 8.06 5.73 -20.11
CA GLY A 130 8.17 4.63 -21.06
C GLY A 130 7.25 4.85 -22.25
N VAL A 131 7.79 5.55 -23.26
CA VAL A 131 7.35 5.62 -24.66
C VAL A 131 6.19 6.57 -25.00
N MET A 132 6.56 7.71 -25.62
CA MET A 132 5.90 8.54 -26.66
C MET A 132 6.44 9.98 -26.44
N ASP A 133 7.28 10.58 -27.28
CA ASP A 133 7.28 10.66 -28.74
C ASP A 133 8.69 10.49 -29.34
N GLU A 134 8.77 9.81 -30.49
CA GLU A 134 9.76 10.14 -31.52
C GLU A 134 9.52 11.57 -31.99
N LEU A 135 10.50 12.46 -31.86
CA LEU A 135 10.83 13.52 -32.81
C LEU A 135 12.32 13.89 -32.69
#